data_AF-A0AAV5TGC2-F1
#
_entry.id   AF-A0AAV5TGC2-F1
#
_cell.length_a   1.000
_cell.length_b   1.000
_cell.length_c   1.000
_cell.angle_alpha   90.00
_cell.angle_beta   90.00
_cell.angle_gamma   90.00
#
_symmetry.space_group_name_H-M   'P 1'
#
loop_
_entity.id
_entity.type
_entity.pdbx_description
1 polymer ?
#
loop_
_entity_poly.entity_id
_entity_poly.type
_entity_poly.pdbx_seq_one_letter_code
_entity_poly.pdbx_strand_id
1 'polypeptide(L)'
;DQRPCLICSAPSQYAHFGVDSCRSCADFFKRTVTADRKFICRQGDGKCTINPKDRHNCRGCRMARCKQLGMRLSDEKATVSELLQLAKSVHPPEDTLISRLRCEYLASVERRKICEFTIQPTALRRHIRAKVPGENLMLCTWTFILEALKIFAGDFMRFAAACFPEFAALTTDDQV
;
A
#
# COMPACT_ATOMS: atom_id res chain seq x y z
N ASP A 1 -2.03 -9.52 -16.20
CA ASP A 1 -1.48 -9.30 -14.84
C ASP A 1 -2.02 -10.31 -13.85
N GLN A 2 -1.17 -11.14 -13.26
CA GLN A 2 -1.53 -12.02 -12.14
C GLN A 2 -1.16 -11.33 -10.83
N ARG A 3 -2.10 -11.29 -9.87
CA ARG A 3 -1.86 -10.72 -8.53
C ARG A 3 -1.48 -11.83 -7.55
N PRO A 4 -0.61 -11.58 -6.57
CA PRO A 4 -0.29 -12.59 -5.56
C PRO A 4 -1.45 -12.78 -4.57
N CYS A 5 -1.74 -14.02 -4.21
CA CYS A 5 -2.67 -14.37 -3.13
C CYS A 5 -2.14 -13.83 -1.79
N LEU A 6 -2.93 -13.03 -1.08
CA LEU A 6 -2.50 -12.43 0.20
C LEU A 6 -2.35 -13.44 1.35
N ILE A 7 -2.83 -14.67 1.14
CA ILE A 7 -2.82 -15.75 2.13
C ILE A 7 -1.59 -16.66 1.96
N CYS A 8 -1.24 -17.00 0.72
CA CYS A 8 -0.17 -17.98 0.43
C CYS A 8 0.72 -17.58 -0.75
N SER A 9 0.64 -16.37 -1.28
CA SER A 9 1.46 -15.85 -2.37
C SER A 9 1.38 -16.60 -3.72
N ALA A 10 0.51 -17.62 -3.85
CA ALA A 10 0.19 -18.22 -5.15
C ALA A 10 -0.38 -17.19 -6.12
N PRO A 11 -0.18 -17.34 -7.43
CA PRO A 11 -0.84 -16.47 -8.39
C PRO A 11 -2.36 -16.56 -8.29
N SER A 12 -3.02 -15.41 -8.39
CA SER A 12 -4.46 -15.25 -8.50
C SER A 12 -4.83 -14.30 -9.64
N GLN A 13 -6.01 -14.52 -10.20
CA GLN A 13 -6.55 -13.70 -11.28
C GLN A 13 -7.56 -12.66 -10.76
N TYR A 14 -8.26 -12.96 -9.66
CA TYR A 14 -9.32 -12.11 -9.11
C TYR A 14 -9.53 -12.35 -7.61
N ALA A 15 -10.29 -11.47 -6.96
CA ALA A 15 -10.64 -11.57 -5.56
C ALA A 15 -11.72 -12.64 -5.30
N HIS A 16 -11.59 -13.39 -4.21
CA HIS A 16 -12.65 -14.25 -3.69
C HIS A 16 -12.99 -13.83 -2.27
N PHE A 17 -14.30 -13.78 -1.95
CA PHE A 17 -14.78 -13.49 -0.60
C PHE A 17 -14.23 -12.15 -0.04
N GLY A 18 -14.06 -11.15 -0.91
CA GLY A 18 -13.55 -9.82 -0.56
C GLY A 18 -12.03 -9.67 -0.52
N VAL A 19 -11.25 -10.71 -0.80
CA VAL A 19 -9.77 -10.69 -0.71
C VAL A 19 -9.12 -11.27 -1.95
N ASP A 20 -8.04 -10.64 -2.43
CA ASP A 20 -7.15 -11.17 -3.48
C ASP A 20 -6.52 -12.48 -2.99
N SER A 21 -7.10 -13.61 -3.40
CA SER A 21 -6.78 -14.95 -2.93
C SER A 21 -6.79 -15.93 -4.09
N CYS A 22 -6.01 -17.00 -4.01
CA CYS A 22 -6.04 -18.05 -5.03
C CYS A 22 -7.21 -19.00 -4.79
N ARG A 23 -7.61 -19.74 -5.83
CA ARG A 23 -8.73 -20.70 -5.77
C ARG A 23 -8.63 -21.71 -4.63
N SER A 24 -7.42 -22.20 -4.34
CA SER A 24 -7.23 -23.19 -3.27
C SER A 24 -7.49 -22.61 -1.87
N CYS A 25 -7.14 -21.33 -1.65
CA CYS A 25 -7.45 -20.63 -0.41
C CYS A 25 -8.93 -20.29 -0.30
N ALA A 26 -9.57 -19.90 -1.41
CA ALA A 26 -11.01 -19.67 -1.48
C ALA A 26 -11.81 -20.94 -1.12
N ASP A 27 -11.48 -22.07 -1.74
CA ASP A 27 -12.13 -23.35 -1.46
C ASP A 27 -11.90 -23.82 -0.02
N PHE A 28 -10.66 -23.65 0.49
CA PHE A 28 -10.33 -23.95 1.89
C PHE A 28 -11.18 -23.11 2.85
N PHE A 29 -11.27 -21.80 2.62
CA PHE A 29 -12.06 -20.88 3.44
C PHE A 29 -13.53 -21.29 3.44
N LYS A 30 -14.13 -21.45 2.25
CA LYS A 30 -15.54 -21.85 2.10
C LYS A 30 -15.85 -23.15 2.84
N ARG A 31 -15.07 -24.21 2.60
CA ARG A 31 -15.28 -25.52 3.24
C ARG A 31 -15.16 -25.44 4.76
N THR A 32 -14.24 -24.62 5.26
CA THR A 32 -14.00 -24.51 6.70
C THR A 32 -15.13 -23.75 7.39
N VAL A 33 -15.59 -22.63 6.81
CA VAL A 33 -16.70 -21.84 7.38
C VAL A 33 -18.02 -22.58 7.27
N THR A 34 -18.34 -23.17 6.11
CA THR A 34 -19.60 -23.93 5.91
C THR A 34 -19.70 -25.12 6.85
N ALA A 35 -18.57 -25.77 7.19
CA ALA A 35 -18.55 -26.91 8.10
C ALA A 35 -18.23 -26.53 9.56
N ASP A 36 -18.22 -25.24 9.92
CA ASP A 36 -17.82 -24.69 11.22
C ASP A 36 -16.57 -25.35 11.83
N ARG A 37 -15.55 -25.58 10.98
CA ARG A 37 -14.33 -26.27 11.41
C ARG A 37 -13.41 -25.31 12.15
N LYS A 38 -13.10 -25.64 13.40
CA LYS A 38 -12.11 -24.94 14.22
C LYS A 38 -10.76 -25.63 14.12
N PHE A 39 -9.71 -24.86 13.87
CA PHE A 39 -8.34 -25.35 13.77
C PHE A 39 -7.47 -24.65 14.81
N ILE A 40 -6.60 -25.42 15.46
CA ILE A 40 -5.59 -24.93 16.38
C ILE A 40 -4.22 -24.99 15.67
N CYS A 41 -3.35 -24.03 15.95
CA CYS A 41 -1.98 -24.07 15.43
C CYS A 41 -1.24 -25.26 16.06
N ARG A 42 -0.66 -26.14 15.23
CA ARG A 42 0.13 -27.28 15.72
C ARG A 42 1.40 -26.85 16.46
N GLN A 43 2.00 -25.73 16.06
CA GLN A 43 3.20 -25.16 16.70
C GLN A 43 2.88 -24.29 17.93
N GLY A 44 1.59 -23.99 18.18
CA GLY A 44 1.16 -23.16 19.31
C GLY A 44 1.41 -21.65 19.16
N ASP A 45 2.42 -21.23 18.41
CA ASP A 45 2.84 -19.82 18.26
C ASP A 45 1.95 -18.95 17.36
N GLY A 46 1.09 -19.57 16.56
CA GLY A 46 0.24 -18.90 15.57
C GLY A 46 0.98 -18.26 14.38
N LYS A 47 2.29 -18.51 14.21
CA LYS A 47 3.16 -17.80 13.24
C LYS A 47 3.64 -18.67 12.09
N CYS A 48 2.99 -19.81 11.83
CA CYS A 48 3.36 -20.69 10.72
C CYS A 48 3.24 -19.97 9.36
N THR A 49 4.32 -20.01 8.57
CA THR A 49 4.35 -19.53 7.19
C THR A 49 3.46 -20.40 6.29
N ILE A 50 2.64 -19.78 5.44
CA ILE A 50 1.77 -20.49 4.49
C ILE A 50 2.38 -20.39 3.08
N ASN A 51 2.87 -21.51 2.56
CA ASN A 51 3.54 -21.58 1.25
C ASN A 51 2.67 -22.35 0.24
N PRO A 52 2.51 -21.89 -1.02
CA PRO A 52 1.57 -22.52 -1.93
C PRO A 52 2.02 -23.91 -2.41
N LYS A 53 3.31 -24.24 -2.28
CA LYS A 53 3.87 -25.55 -2.60
C LYS A 53 3.77 -26.53 -1.43
N ASP A 54 3.56 -26.04 -0.21
CA ASP A 54 3.50 -26.90 0.97
C ASP A 54 2.09 -27.48 1.19
N ARG A 55 1.99 -28.81 1.10
CA ARG A 55 0.74 -29.55 1.36
C ARG A 55 0.40 -29.62 2.85
N HIS A 56 1.38 -29.36 3.73
CA HIS A 56 1.29 -29.49 5.18
C HIS A 56 1.13 -28.14 5.90
N ASN A 57 0.80 -27.08 5.16
CA ASN A 57 0.46 -25.78 5.73
C ASN A 57 -0.46 -25.91 6.94
N CYS A 58 -0.12 -25.18 8.01
CA CYS A 58 -0.89 -25.17 9.24
C CYS A 58 -2.31 -24.65 8.99
N ARG A 59 -3.33 -25.52 9.12
CA ARG A 59 -4.73 -25.15 8.89
C ARG A 59 -5.22 -24.05 9.83
N GLY A 60 -4.71 -24.04 11.07
CA GLY A 60 -4.94 -23.01 12.06
C GLY A 60 -4.51 -21.64 11.56
N CYS A 61 -3.22 -21.47 11.27
CA CYS A 61 -2.66 -20.22 10.75
C CYS A 61 -3.27 -19.82 9.40
N ARG A 62 -3.54 -20.78 8.51
CA ARG A 62 -4.17 -20.49 7.21
C ARG A 62 -5.57 -19.89 7.40
N MET A 63 -6.41 -20.48 8.24
CA MET A 63 -7.75 -19.95 8.52
C MET A 63 -7.67 -18.62 9.30
N ALA A 64 -6.78 -18.51 10.28
CA ALA A 64 -6.56 -17.25 10.99
C ALA A 64 -6.21 -16.11 10.02
N ARG A 65 -5.32 -16.36 9.06
CA ARG A 65 -4.94 -15.38 8.03
C ARG A 65 -6.10 -15.03 7.09
N CYS A 66 -6.93 -15.99 6.69
CA CYS A 66 -8.15 -15.71 5.92
C CYS A 66 -9.07 -14.71 6.67
N LYS A 67 -9.30 -14.93 7.97
CA LYS A 67 -10.13 -14.05 8.80
C LYS A 67 -9.49 -12.68 9.03
N GLN A 68 -8.18 -12.63 9.28
CA GLN A 68 -7.44 -11.38 9.50
C GLN A 68 -7.48 -10.45 8.28
N LEU A 69 -7.46 -11.03 7.08
CA LEU A 69 -7.60 -10.31 5.81
C LEU A 69 -9.05 -9.97 5.48
N GLY A 70 -10.02 -10.37 6.32
CA GLY A 70 -11.43 -10.02 6.17
C GLY A 70 -12.22 -10.87 5.18
N MET A 71 -11.82 -12.13 4.91
CA MET A 71 -12.64 -13.01 4.06
C MET A 71 -14.01 -13.28 4.69
N ARG A 72 -15.09 -13.15 3.90
CA ARG A 72 -16.49 -13.36 4.34
C ARG A 72 -17.31 -14.16 3.32
N LEU A 73 -18.22 -15.01 3.80
CA LEU A 73 -19.14 -15.77 2.93
C LEU A 73 -20.37 -14.95 2.52
N SER A 74 -20.80 -13.99 3.34
CA SER A 74 -21.92 -13.11 3.03
C SER A 74 -21.49 -11.97 2.11
N ASP A 75 -22.39 -11.56 1.21
CA ASP A 75 -22.27 -10.33 0.43
C ASP A 75 -22.57 -9.07 1.28
N GLU A 76 -22.58 -9.20 2.61
CA GLU A 76 -22.73 -8.07 3.51
C GLU A 76 -21.53 -7.16 3.35
N LYS A 77 -21.80 -5.94 2.90
CA LYS A 77 -20.79 -4.91 2.77
C LYS A 77 -20.18 -4.67 4.15
N ALA A 78 -18.86 -4.79 4.24
CA ALA A 78 -18.12 -4.43 5.45
C ALA A 78 -18.50 -2.98 5.84
N THR A 79 -18.80 -2.78 7.12
CA THR A 79 -19.11 -1.44 7.62
C THR A 79 -17.85 -0.56 7.58
N VAL A 80 -18.01 0.76 7.53
CA VAL A 80 -16.87 1.70 7.53
C VAL A 80 -15.95 1.47 8.73
N SER A 81 -16.52 1.12 9.89
CA SER A 81 -15.76 0.79 11.10
C SER A 81 -14.91 -0.48 10.93
N GLU A 82 -15.46 -1.53 10.32
CA GLU A 82 -14.75 -2.77 10.04
C GLU A 82 -13.65 -2.58 8.99
N LEU A 83 -13.87 -1.77 7.97
CA LEU A 83 -12.85 -1.42 6.97
C LEU A 83 -11.69 -0.65 7.60
N LEU A 84 -11.97 0.29 8.50
CA LEU A 84 -10.96 1.00 9.27
C LEU A 84 -10.19 0.07 10.23
N GLN A 85 -10.84 -0.94 10.79
CA GLN A 85 -10.17 -1.97 11.59
C GLN A 85 -9.32 -2.91 10.72
N LEU A 86 -9.78 -3.27 9.53
CA LEU A 86 -9.02 -4.08 8.58
C LEU A 86 -7.77 -3.35 8.08
N ALA A 87 -7.87 -2.06 7.82
CA ALA A 87 -6.73 -1.21 7.45
C ALA A 87 -5.67 -1.15 8.57
N LYS A 88 -6.05 -1.41 9.83
CA LYS A 88 -5.13 -1.51 10.97
C LYS A 88 -4.57 -2.92 11.16
N SER A 89 -5.31 -3.98 10.78
CA SER A 89 -4.90 -5.39 10.96
C SER A 89 -4.07 -5.95 9.81
N VAL A 90 -4.20 -5.36 8.62
CA VAL A 90 -3.25 -5.49 7.53
C VAL A 90 -2.06 -4.60 7.89
N HIS A 91 -1.18 -5.09 8.76
CA HIS A 91 0.18 -4.61 8.70
C HIS A 91 0.65 -4.83 7.26
N PRO A 92 1.08 -3.77 6.55
CA PRO A 92 1.77 -3.94 5.28
C PRO A 92 2.85 -5.00 5.47
N PRO A 93 3.09 -5.88 4.48
CA PRO A 93 4.22 -6.77 4.53
C PRO A 93 5.48 -5.90 4.63
N GLU A 94 5.98 -5.82 5.85
CA GLU A 94 7.10 -5.03 6.34
C GLU A 94 6.93 -3.50 6.17
N ASP A 95 6.90 -2.81 7.31
CA ASP A 95 7.11 -1.36 7.43
C ASP A 95 8.59 -1.02 7.14
N THR A 96 9.11 -1.56 6.03
CA THR A 96 10.48 -1.35 5.59
C THR A 96 10.64 0.09 5.18
N LEU A 97 11.85 0.61 5.39
CA LEU A 97 12.25 1.89 4.84
C LEU A 97 11.95 2.00 3.34
N ILE A 98 12.17 0.95 2.56
CA ILE A 98 11.89 0.95 1.10
C ILE A 98 10.40 1.13 0.80
N SER A 99 9.52 0.48 1.57
CA SER A 99 8.07 0.63 1.44
C SER A 99 7.63 2.07 1.75
N ARG A 100 8.14 2.65 2.86
CA ARG A 100 7.85 4.03 3.26
C ARG A 100 8.35 5.04 2.23
N LEU A 101 9.59 4.90 1.76
CA LEU A 101 10.18 5.72 0.71
C LEU A 101 9.33 5.68 -0.57
N ARG A 102 8.91 4.49 -1.01
CA ARG A 102 8.10 4.34 -2.22
C ARG A 102 6.74 5.02 -2.08
N CYS A 103 6.06 4.81 -0.95
CA CYS A 103 4.75 5.40 -0.68
C CYS A 103 4.83 6.93 -0.65
N GLU A 104 5.77 7.47 0.13
CA GLU A 104 5.92 8.92 0.28
C GLU A 104 6.48 9.59 -0.97
N TYR A 105 7.26 8.89 -1.80
CA TYR A 105 7.73 9.45 -3.07
C TYR A 105 6.55 9.71 -4.01
N LEU A 106 5.64 8.75 -4.12
CA LEU A 106 4.43 8.90 -4.94
C LEU A 106 3.53 10.01 -4.39
N ALA A 107 3.36 10.09 -3.07
CA ALA A 107 2.58 11.16 -2.44
C ALA A 107 3.22 12.55 -2.62
N SER A 108 4.55 12.65 -2.49
CA SER A 108 5.34 13.87 -2.71
C SER A 108 5.18 14.38 -4.14
N VAL A 109 5.28 13.50 -5.14
CA VAL A 109 5.11 13.86 -6.56
C VAL A 109 3.75 14.50 -6.80
N GLU A 110 2.66 13.93 -6.27
CA GLU A 110 1.32 14.49 -6.44
C GLU A 110 1.15 15.83 -5.69
N ARG A 111 1.66 15.96 -4.46
CA ARG A 111 1.62 17.23 -3.71
C ARG A 111 2.35 18.34 -4.44
N ARG A 112 3.58 18.09 -4.90
CA ARG A 112 4.39 19.08 -5.61
C ARG A 112 3.74 19.47 -6.94
N LYS A 113 3.20 18.50 -7.69
CA LYS A 113 2.49 18.76 -8.95
C LYS A 113 1.30 19.70 -8.76
N ILE A 114 0.52 19.54 -7.69
CA ILE A 114 -0.60 20.45 -7.37
C ILE A 114 -0.07 21.85 -7.12
N CYS A 115 0.93 22.00 -6.25
CA CYS A 115 1.50 23.30 -5.90
C CYS A 115 2.17 23.99 -7.12
N GLU A 116 2.95 23.25 -7.92
CA GLU A 116 3.58 23.74 -9.14
C GLU A 116 2.53 24.24 -10.16
N PHE A 117 1.39 23.54 -10.27
CA PHE A 117 0.27 24.01 -11.10
C PHE A 117 -0.31 25.34 -10.61
N THR A 118 -0.37 25.58 -9.29
CA THR A 118 -0.92 26.83 -8.73
C THR A 118 -0.05 28.04 -9.02
N ILE A 119 1.28 27.88 -9.02
CA ILE A 119 2.23 28.98 -9.29
C ILE A 119 2.50 29.18 -10.80
N GLN A 120 2.03 28.29 -11.66
CA GLN A 120 2.28 28.38 -13.09
C GLN A 120 1.61 29.63 -13.70
N PRO A 121 2.38 30.53 -14.36
CA PRO A 121 1.81 31.68 -15.05
C PRO A 121 0.82 31.23 -16.12
N THR A 122 -0.36 31.84 -16.15
CA THR A 122 -1.46 31.49 -17.06
C THR A 122 -1.04 31.48 -18.53
N ALA A 123 -0.06 32.32 -18.91
CA ALA A 123 0.51 32.42 -20.24
C ALA A 123 1.36 31.20 -20.67
N LEU A 124 2.04 30.52 -19.72
CA LEU A 124 2.86 29.33 -20.01
C LEU A 124 2.06 28.02 -19.99
N ARG A 125 0.84 28.03 -19.41
CA ARG A 125 -0.06 26.86 -19.41
C ARG A 125 -0.47 26.39 -20.80
N ARG A 126 -0.41 27.28 -21.81
CA ARG A 126 -0.95 27.01 -23.16
C ARG A 126 0.09 26.65 -24.22
N HIS A 127 1.38 26.96 -24.03
CA HIS A 127 2.22 27.12 -25.23
C HIS A 127 3.17 26.01 -25.61
N ILE A 128 3.84 25.26 -24.72
CA ILE A 128 4.83 24.29 -25.22
C ILE A 128 4.93 23.08 -24.27
N ARG A 129 4.28 21.97 -24.66
CA ARG A 129 4.62 20.62 -24.17
C ARG A 129 5.56 20.00 -25.18
N ALA A 130 6.81 19.77 -24.82
CA ALA A 130 7.66 18.92 -25.65
C ALA A 130 7.09 17.50 -25.55
N LYS A 131 6.72 16.91 -26.68
CA LYS A 131 6.21 15.53 -26.71
C LYS A 131 7.40 14.58 -26.62
N VAL A 132 7.76 14.20 -25.39
CA VAL A 132 8.66 13.08 -25.14
C VAL A 132 7.80 11.89 -24.73
N PRO A 133 7.97 10.70 -25.34
CA PRO A 133 7.19 9.52 -24.98
C PRO A 133 7.35 9.19 -23.50
N GLY A 134 6.24 9.15 -22.76
CA GLY A 134 6.23 8.84 -21.32
C GLY A 134 6.49 10.02 -20.38
N GLU A 135 6.83 11.21 -20.89
CA GLU A 135 7.17 12.37 -20.06
C GLU A 135 6.35 13.61 -20.45
N ASN A 136 5.88 14.34 -19.45
CA ASN A 136 5.26 15.65 -19.64
C ASN A 136 6.32 16.73 -19.38
N LEU A 137 7.15 17.02 -20.38
CA LEU A 137 8.12 18.11 -20.31
C LEU A 137 7.42 19.46 -20.47
N MET A 138 7.75 20.39 -19.58
CA MET A 138 7.18 21.73 -19.54
C MET A 138 8.30 22.77 -19.57
N LEU A 139 8.15 23.79 -20.41
CA LEU A 139 9.04 24.95 -20.36
C LEU A 139 8.77 25.76 -19.09
N CYS A 140 9.83 26.13 -18.40
CA CYS A 140 9.78 26.92 -17.19
C CYS A 140 10.68 28.16 -17.32
N THR A 141 10.24 29.27 -16.73
CA THR A 141 11.09 30.45 -16.54
C THR A 141 11.96 30.25 -15.30
N TRP A 142 13.05 31.01 -15.20
CA TRP A 142 13.88 31.04 -13.99
C TRP A 142 13.06 31.36 -12.72
N THR A 143 12.10 32.28 -12.82
CA THR A 143 11.18 32.61 -11.73
C THR A 143 10.32 31.42 -11.30
N PHE A 144 9.79 30.65 -12.26
CA PHE A 144 9.04 29.43 -11.94
C PHE A 144 9.92 28.38 -11.27
N ILE A 145 11.16 28.20 -11.75
CA ILE A 145 12.11 27.24 -11.16
C ILE A 145 12.40 27.60 -9.70
N LEU A 146 12.64 28.87 -9.39
CA LEU A 146 12.89 29.31 -8.01
C LEU A 146 11.69 29.06 -7.09
N GLU A 147 10.47 29.30 -7.56
CA GLU A 147 9.26 29.01 -6.77
C GLU A 147 9.01 27.51 -6.62
N ALA A 148 9.26 26.71 -7.67
CA ALA A 148 9.19 25.26 -7.61
C ALA A 148 10.23 24.67 -6.64
N LEU A 149 11.43 25.26 -6.57
CA LEU A 149 12.46 24.86 -5.60
C LEU A 149 12.03 25.10 -4.15
N LYS A 150 11.30 26.18 -3.87
CA LYS A 150 10.71 26.42 -2.53
C LYS A 150 9.67 25.37 -2.18
N ILE A 151 8.81 25.02 -3.13
CA ILE A 151 7.82 23.94 -2.97
C ILE A 151 8.53 22.61 -2.69
N PHE A 152 9.59 22.31 -3.45
CA PHE A 152 10.39 21.10 -3.26
C PHE A 152 11.05 21.06 -1.88
N ALA A 153 11.72 22.14 -1.46
CA ALA A 153 12.37 22.22 -0.15
C ALA A 153 11.37 22.03 1.00
N GLY A 154 10.19 22.65 0.91
CA GLY A 154 9.14 22.48 1.92
C GLY A 154 8.55 21.07 1.96
N ASP A 155 8.39 20.42 0.80
CA ASP A 155 7.89 19.04 0.74
C ASP A 155 8.96 18.02 1.15
N PHE A 156 10.25 18.30 0.94
CA PHE A 156 11.36 17.44 1.36
C PHE A 156 11.36 17.19 2.87
N MET A 157 11.13 18.23 3.68
CA MET A 157 11.06 18.07 5.14
C MET A 157 9.90 17.16 5.56
N ARG A 158 8.75 17.24 4.88
CA ARG A 158 7.61 16.34 5.11
C ARG A 158 7.92 14.91 4.68
N PHE A 159 8.57 14.76 3.53
CA PHE A 159 9.00 13.46 3.01
C PHE A 159 9.97 12.79 3.99
N ALA A 160 10.97 13.52 4.49
CA ALA A 160 11.95 13.02 5.45
C ALA A 160 11.26 12.56 6.74
N ALA A 161 10.41 13.38 7.34
CA ALA A 161 9.69 13.02 8.56
C ALA A 161 8.76 11.81 8.39
N ALA A 162 8.15 11.64 7.21
CA ALA A 162 7.25 10.52 6.94
C ALA A 162 8.01 9.21 6.62
N CYS A 163 9.18 9.29 5.97
CA CYS A 163 10.01 8.11 5.66
C CYS A 163 10.84 7.63 6.85
N PHE A 164 11.23 8.55 7.72
CA PHE A 164 12.14 8.34 8.84
C PHE A 164 11.49 8.89 10.13
N PRO A 165 10.73 8.07 10.87
CA PRO A 165 10.09 8.50 12.11
C PRO A 165 11.10 9.06 13.14
N GLU A 166 12.33 8.57 13.13
CA GLU A 166 13.42 9.04 13.98
C GLU A 166 13.85 10.48 13.63
N PHE A 167 13.66 10.92 12.38
CA PHE A 167 13.98 12.27 11.93
C PHE A 167 13.14 13.31 12.68
N ALA A 168 11.88 13.00 12.98
CA ALA A 168 11.00 13.89 13.74
C ALA A 168 11.43 14.05 15.22
N ALA A 169 12.27 13.14 15.73
CA ALA A 169 12.80 13.22 17.09
C ALA A 169 14.06 14.09 17.19
N LEU A 170 14.66 14.48 16.05
CA LEU A 170 15.82 15.36 16.01
C LEU A 170 15.43 16.81 16.34
N THR A 171 16.40 17.59 16.84
CA THR A 171 16.22 19.03 17.03
C THR A 171 16.09 19.74 15.68
N THR A 172 15.50 20.93 15.64
CA THR A 172 15.40 21.71 14.40
C THR A 172 16.77 21.99 13.78
N ASP A 173 17.80 22.21 14.59
CA ASP A 173 19.16 22.46 14.12
C ASP A 173 19.80 21.20 13.51
N ASP A 174 19.42 20.00 13.97
CA ASP A 174 19.88 18.73 13.40
C ASP A 174 19.08 18.31 12.15
N GLN A 175 17.92 18.92 11.92
CA GLN A 175 17.04 18.65 10.78
C GLN A 175 17.38 19.49 9.53
N VAL A 176 18.07 20.62 9.70
CA VAL A 176 18.37 21.63 8.66
C VAL A 176 19.81 21.48 8.18
#